data_AF-A0A1V1PBW3-F1
#
_entry.id   AF-A0A1V1PBW3-F1
#
_cell.length_a   1.000
_cell.length_b   1.000
_cell.length_c   1.000
_cell.angle_alpha   90.00
_cell.angle_beta   90.00
_cell.angle_gamma   90.00
#
_symmetry.space_group_name_H-M   'P 1'
#
loop_
_entity.id
_entity.type
_entity.pdbx_description
1 polymer ?
#
loop_
_entity_poly.entity_id
_entity_poly.type
_entity_poly.pdbx_seq_one_letter_code
_entity_poly.pdbx_strand_id
1 'polypeptide(L)'
;MNYLYILSEDESDDVFYKGCVEKITGEHFELIPRRIRKGGGISKVRKHIPLLLRDINFSGSVENTFFLIALDNDRSPTHPNHEIQEFVYKLPKKEQVKKCRYCEIENLAKQILGTDRNSWPISGAIAVPVQMIESWFLLICDSKKYENEKNLPIFAKQKSEIAKRYYAPNKPSKQLKDLCTDERKNFK
;
A
#
# COMPACT_ATOMS: atom_id res chain seq x y z
N MET A 1 25.75 7.85 2.55
CA MET A 1 24.96 6.90 1.74
C MET A 1 23.73 6.56 2.56
N ASN A 2 22.54 6.78 2.02
CA ASN A 2 21.30 6.46 2.73
C ASN A 2 20.81 5.08 2.32
N TYR A 3 20.33 4.31 3.28
CA TYR A 3 19.81 2.96 3.07
C TYR A 3 18.33 2.92 3.37
N LEU A 4 17.57 2.19 2.53
CA LEU A 4 16.13 2.04 2.68
C LEU A 4 15.74 0.57 2.66
N TYR A 5 15.17 0.09 3.76
CA TYR A 5 14.45 -1.17 3.81
C TYR A 5 13.03 -0.95 3.30
N ILE A 6 12.64 -1.60 2.21
CA ILE A 6 11.23 -1.61 1.77
C ILE A 6 10.66 -3.00 2.01
N LEU A 7 9.47 -3.02 2.60
CA LEU A 7 8.66 -4.22 2.76
C LEU A 7 7.35 -4.00 2.01
N SER A 8 7.27 -4.46 0.76
CA SER A 8 6.14 -4.31 -0.14
C SER A 8 5.66 -5.67 -0.72
N GLU A 9 4.66 -5.67 -1.60
CA GLU A 9 4.08 -6.89 -2.17
C GLU A 9 4.90 -7.47 -3.33
N ASP A 10 5.57 -6.62 -4.12
CA ASP A 10 6.46 -7.03 -5.19
C ASP A 10 7.62 -6.05 -5.49
N GLU A 11 8.57 -6.48 -6.33
CA GLU A 11 9.78 -5.72 -6.69
C GLU A 11 9.49 -4.40 -7.41
N SER A 12 8.36 -4.28 -8.10
CA SER A 12 7.97 -3.06 -8.82
C SER A 12 7.54 -1.99 -7.83
N ASP A 13 6.86 -2.40 -6.75
CA ASP A 13 6.47 -1.53 -5.66
C ASP A 13 7.72 -0.94 -4.97
N ASP A 14 8.73 -1.76 -4.73
CA ASP A 14 10.01 -1.30 -4.13
C ASP A 14 10.65 -0.19 -4.97
N VAL A 15 10.71 -0.37 -6.29
CA VAL A 15 11.26 0.65 -7.21
C VAL A 15 10.41 1.92 -7.21
N PHE A 16 9.08 1.78 -7.20
CA PHE A 16 8.18 2.93 -7.16
C PHE A 16 8.34 3.74 -5.87
N TYR A 17 8.34 3.08 -4.72
CA TYR A 17 8.47 3.75 -3.44
C TYR A 17 9.85 4.36 -3.23
N LYS A 18 10.91 3.70 -3.70
CA LYS A 18 12.24 4.28 -3.74
C LYS A 18 12.23 5.60 -4.50
N GLY A 19 11.69 5.60 -5.73
CA GLY A 19 11.59 6.82 -6.55
C GLY A 19 10.75 7.91 -5.90
N CYS A 20 9.68 7.56 -5.18
CA CYS A 20 8.91 8.52 -4.40
C CYS A 20 9.73 9.16 -3.28
N VAL A 21 10.45 8.35 -2.50
CA VAL A 21 11.29 8.83 -1.38
C VAL A 21 12.40 9.75 -1.91
N GLU A 22 13.12 9.33 -2.95
CA GLU A 22 14.19 10.13 -3.56
C GLU A 22 13.67 11.46 -4.11
N LYS A 23 12.50 11.44 -4.76
CA LYS A 23 11.88 12.66 -5.29
C LYS A 23 11.41 13.63 -4.20
N ILE A 24 10.87 13.12 -3.10
CA ILE A 24 10.36 13.96 -1.99
C ILE A 24 11.51 14.56 -1.19
N THR A 25 12.56 13.78 -0.95
CA THR A 25 13.67 14.17 -0.07
C THR A 25 14.80 14.88 -0.81
N GLY A 26 14.96 14.65 -2.12
CA GLY A 26 16.14 15.07 -2.88
C GLY A 26 17.39 14.23 -2.61
N GLU A 27 17.28 13.21 -1.76
CA GLU A 27 18.37 12.33 -1.36
C GLU A 27 18.37 11.04 -2.18
N HIS A 28 19.53 10.40 -2.30
CA HIS A 28 19.66 9.09 -2.97
C HIS A 28 19.64 7.97 -1.93
N PHE A 29 18.94 6.87 -2.24
CA PHE A 29 18.87 5.70 -1.36
C PHE A 29 19.37 4.42 -2.05
N GLU A 30 20.00 3.56 -1.27
CA GLU A 30 20.30 2.17 -1.64
C GLU A 30 19.28 1.24 -0.99
N LEU A 31 18.68 0.34 -1.77
CA LEU A 31 17.71 -0.61 -1.25
C LEU A 31 18.45 -1.75 -0.55
N ILE A 32 18.13 -1.98 0.72
CA ILE A 32 18.66 -3.15 1.43
C ILE A 32 17.81 -4.36 1.02
N PRO A 33 18.39 -5.37 0.35
CA PRO A 33 17.61 -6.47 -0.21
C PRO A 33 17.02 -7.36 0.90
N ARG A 34 15.70 -7.30 1.08
CA ARG A 34 14.92 -8.33 1.78
C ARG A 34 14.10 -9.10 0.76
N ARG A 35 14.59 -10.28 0.37
CA ARG A 35 13.90 -11.12 -0.62
C ARG A 35 12.64 -11.75 -0.01
N ILE A 36 11.51 -11.04 -0.02
CA ILE A 36 10.21 -11.74 -0.05
C ILE A 36 10.10 -12.35 -1.43
N ARG A 37 10.11 -13.70 -1.54
CA ARG A 37 9.92 -14.36 -2.84
C ARG A 37 8.62 -13.86 -3.51
N LYS A 38 8.79 -13.36 -4.74
CA LYS A 38 7.76 -12.94 -5.70
C LYS A 38 6.47 -13.75 -5.60
N GLY A 39 5.31 -13.08 -5.68
CA GLY A 39 3.98 -13.73 -5.67
C GLY A 39 3.50 -14.13 -4.28
N GLY A 40 3.78 -13.33 -3.26
CA GLY A 40 3.28 -13.55 -1.90
C GLY A 40 1.94 -12.93 -1.57
N GLY A 41 1.68 -11.78 -2.21
CA GLY A 41 0.61 -10.87 -1.85
C GLY A 41 0.66 -10.42 -0.38
N ILE A 42 -0.36 -9.66 -0.01
CA ILE A 42 -0.65 -9.13 1.32
C ILE A 42 -0.38 -10.10 2.49
N SER A 43 -0.64 -11.40 2.32
CA SER A 43 -0.48 -12.40 3.39
C SER A 43 0.99 -12.74 3.67
N LYS A 44 1.87 -12.72 2.66
CA LYS A 44 3.31 -12.89 2.91
C LYS A 44 3.90 -11.64 3.54
N VAL A 45 3.52 -10.44 3.07
CA VAL A 45 4.01 -9.17 3.65
C VAL A 45 3.68 -9.13 5.13
N ARG A 46 2.41 -9.38 5.51
CA ARG A 46 1.98 -9.41 6.92
C ARG A 46 2.78 -10.39 7.80
N LYS A 47 3.23 -11.53 7.26
CA LYS A 47 4.10 -12.48 7.99
C LYS A 47 5.53 -11.96 8.20
N HIS A 48 6.02 -11.09 7.33
CA HIS A 48 7.39 -10.57 7.39
C HIS A 48 7.50 -9.26 8.18
N ILE A 49 6.40 -8.52 8.38
CA ILE A 49 6.36 -7.33 9.23
C ILE A 49 6.99 -7.59 10.62
N PRO A 50 6.57 -8.60 11.41
CA PRO A 50 7.16 -8.82 12.72
C PRO A 50 8.64 -9.21 12.65
N LEU A 51 9.10 -9.83 11.56
CA LEU A 51 10.51 -10.16 11.36
C LEU A 51 11.33 -8.88 11.14
N LEU A 52 10.89 -8.00 10.22
CA LEU A 52 11.52 -6.71 9.99
C LEU A 52 11.61 -5.87 11.27
N LEU A 53 10.50 -5.75 12.00
CA LEU A 53 10.48 -4.95 13.23
C LEU A 53 11.40 -5.53 14.31
N ARG A 54 11.48 -6.86 14.45
CA ARG A 54 12.40 -7.50 15.41
C ARG A 54 13.85 -7.32 15.01
N ASP A 55 14.15 -7.42 13.72
CA ASP A 55 15.50 -7.18 13.21
C ASP A 55 15.92 -5.73 13.46
N ILE A 56 15.04 -4.75 13.20
CA ILE A 56 15.28 -3.34 13.54
C ILE A 56 15.55 -3.17 15.04
N ASN A 57 14.72 -3.80 15.88
CA ASN A 57 14.89 -3.74 17.33
C ASN A 57 16.23 -4.34 17.78
N PHE A 58 16.65 -5.44 17.15
CA PHE A 58 17.89 -6.15 17.47
C PHE A 58 19.12 -5.41 16.94
N SER A 59 19.07 -4.86 15.73
CA SER A 59 20.17 -4.11 15.12
C SER A 59 20.47 -2.80 15.85
N GLY A 60 19.49 -2.23 16.55
CA GLY A 60 19.65 -0.96 17.23
C GLY A 60 19.74 0.21 16.25
N SER A 61 20.36 1.30 16.69
CA SER A 61 20.51 2.50 15.86
C SER A 61 21.55 2.29 14.77
N VAL A 62 21.14 2.51 13.53
CA VAL A 62 22.02 2.44 12.36
C VAL A 62 21.91 3.76 11.61
N GLU A 63 23.03 4.47 11.50
CA GLU A 63 23.06 5.76 10.81
C GLU A 63 22.60 5.64 9.36
N ASN A 64 21.95 6.70 8.88
CA ASN A 64 21.49 6.85 7.49
C ASN A 64 20.64 5.67 7.00
N THR A 65 19.96 4.97 7.90
CA THR A 65 19.14 3.81 7.58
C THR A 65 17.69 4.11 7.91
N PHE A 66 16.80 3.73 7.00
CA PHE A 66 15.37 3.99 7.11
C PHE A 66 14.57 2.76 6.69
N PHE A 67 13.32 2.67 7.12
CA PHE A 67 12.42 1.62 6.63
C PHE A 67 11.06 2.16 6.17
N LEU A 68 10.47 1.44 5.23
CA LEU A 68 9.12 1.67 4.72
C LEU A 68 8.39 0.33 4.66
N ILE A 69 7.24 0.26 5.33
CA ILE A 69 6.29 -0.85 5.18
C ILE A 69 5.16 -0.38 4.29
N ALA A 70 5.02 -0.99 3.11
CA ALA A 70 4.00 -0.65 2.13
C ALA A 70 3.06 -1.84 1.88
N LEU A 71 1.75 -1.60 1.88
CA LEU A 71 0.75 -2.65 1.69
C LEU A 71 -0.53 -2.06 1.13
N ASP A 72 -1.11 -2.69 0.11
CA ASP A 72 -2.39 -2.23 -0.42
C ASP A 72 -3.47 -2.20 0.69
N ASN A 73 -4.29 -1.15 0.68
CA ASN A 73 -5.42 -1.03 1.60
C ASN A 73 -6.40 -2.19 1.44
N ASP A 74 -6.58 -2.64 0.21
CA ASP A 74 -7.32 -3.85 -0.13
C ASP A 74 -8.75 -3.85 0.45
N ARG A 75 -9.42 -2.68 0.43
CA ARG A 75 -10.77 -2.41 0.96
C ARG A 75 -10.88 -2.41 2.49
N SER A 76 -9.77 -2.32 3.21
CA SER A 76 -9.80 -2.02 4.64
C SER A 76 -10.23 -0.56 4.89
N PRO A 77 -10.79 -0.23 6.06
CA PRO A 77 -11.07 1.16 6.42
C PRO A 77 -9.83 2.06 6.26
N THR A 78 -10.02 3.25 5.70
CA THR A 78 -8.95 4.22 5.43
C THR A 78 -8.56 4.99 6.70
N HIS A 79 -7.28 5.12 6.98
CA HIS A 79 -6.76 5.94 8.09
C HIS A 79 -6.67 7.43 7.65
N PRO A 80 -6.93 8.43 8.52
CA PRO A 80 -7.20 8.35 9.96
C PRO A 80 -8.68 8.26 10.33
N ASN A 81 -9.59 8.64 9.43
CA ASN A 81 -11.01 8.74 9.74
C ASN A 81 -11.69 7.38 9.95
N HIS A 82 -11.03 6.29 9.55
CA HIS A 82 -11.55 4.93 9.59
C HIS A 82 -12.92 4.80 8.95
N GLU A 83 -13.15 5.60 7.88
CA GLU A 83 -14.40 5.59 7.15
C GLU A 83 -14.66 4.16 6.66
N ILE A 84 -15.61 3.53 7.33
CA ILE A 84 -16.24 2.31 6.84
C ILE A 84 -17.06 2.81 5.67
N GLN A 85 -16.64 2.46 4.44
CA GLN A 85 -17.35 2.86 3.23
C GLN A 85 -18.85 2.58 3.45
N GLU A 86 -19.73 3.55 3.22
CA GLU A 86 -21.17 3.47 3.56
C GLU A 86 -21.86 2.21 2.99
N PHE A 87 -21.20 1.55 2.05
CA PHE A 87 -21.64 0.38 1.32
C PHE A 87 -20.96 -0.93 1.74
N VAL A 88 -20.24 -0.97 2.87
CA VAL A 88 -19.57 -2.19 3.36
C VAL A 88 -20.57 -3.34 3.52
N TYR A 89 -21.83 -3.07 3.87
CA TYR A 89 -22.87 -4.11 3.97
C TYR A 89 -23.11 -4.89 2.67
N LYS A 90 -22.76 -4.33 1.49
CA LYS A 90 -22.86 -5.00 0.18
C LYS A 90 -21.66 -5.92 -0.11
N LEU A 91 -20.57 -5.80 0.64
CA LEU A 91 -19.39 -6.64 0.49
C LEU A 91 -19.61 -8.02 1.14
N PRO A 92 -18.87 -9.06 0.73
CA PRO A 92 -18.87 -10.35 1.44
C PRO A 92 -18.51 -10.16 2.92
N LYS A 93 -19.11 -10.95 3.84
CA LYS A 93 -18.86 -10.85 5.30
C LYS A 93 -17.37 -10.77 5.68
N LYS A 94 -16.51 -11.51 4.97
CA LYS A 94 -15.04 -11.50 5.19
C LYS A 94 -14.38 -10.14 4.95
N GLU A 95 -14.92 -9.34 4.03
CA GLU A 95 -14.46 -7.99 3.71
C GLU A 95 -15.02 -6.98 4.72
N GLN A 96 -16.23 -7.20 5.23
CA GLN A 96 -16.88 -6.31 6.20
C GLN A 96 -16.17 -6.23 7.55
N VAL A 97 -15.48 -7.29 7.94
CA VAL A 97 -14.76 -7.40 9.22
C VAL A 97 -13.30 -6.96 9.13
N LYS A 98 -12.85 -6.44 7.98
CA LYS A 98 -11.47 -5.99 7.81
C LYS A 98 -11.18 -4.80 8.73
N LYS A 99 -10.04 -4.87 9.41
CA LYS A 99 -9.50 -3.77 10.22
C LYS A 99 -8.65 -2.83 9.37
N CYS A 100 -8.50 -1.60 9.83
CA CYS A 100 -7.57 -0.64 9.25
C CYS A 100 -6.14 -1.20 9.24
N ARG A 101 -5.54 -1.32 8.04
CA ARG A 101 -4.19 -1.87 7.88
C ARG A 101 -3.13 -1.00 8.51
N TYR A 102 -3.25 0.32 8.38
CA TYR A 102 -2.30 1.24 9.00
C TYR A 102 -2.25 1.02 10.51
N CYS A 103 -3.42 1.00 11.18
CA CYS A 103 -3.51 0.74 12.62
C CYS A 103 -3.02 -0.66 13.01
N GLU A 104 -3.27 -1.67 12.18
CA GLU A 104 -2.76 -3.03 12.41
C GLU A 104 -1.22 -3.05 12.46
N ILE A 105 -0.58 -2.42 11.47
CA ILE A 105 0.88 -2.37 11.35
C ILE A 105 1.47 -1.46 12.45
N GLU A 106 0.85 -0.30 12.69
CA GLU A 106 1.28 0.66 13.71
C GLU A 106 1.24 0.04 15.12
N ASN A 107 0.17 -0.68 15.45
CA ASN A 107 0.06 -1.34 16.75
C ASN A 107 1.13 -2.43 16.91
N LEU A 108 1.42 -3.19 15.85
CA LEU A 108 2.48 -4.19 15.88
C LEU A 108 3.87 -3.55 16.01
N ALA A 109 4.12 -2.44 15.30
CA ALA A 109 5.35 -1.66 15.43
C ALA A 109 5.51 -1.14 16.86
N LYS A 110 4.47 -0.55 17.45
CA LYS A 110 4.48 -0.07 18.84
C LYS A 110 4.74 -1.18 19.86
N GLN A 111 4.21 -2.39 19.62
CA GLN A 111 4.46 -3.55 20.48
C GLN A 111 5.91 -4.04 20.44
N ILE A 112 6.61 -3.86 19.31
CA ILE A 112 7.97 -4.39 19.11
C ILE A 112 9.04 -3.33 19.34
N LEU A 113 8.84 -2.11 18.83
CA LEU A 113 9.80 -1.00 18.85
C LEU A 113 9.54 0.03 19.96
N GLY A 114 8.38 -0.05 20.62
CA GLY A 114 7.96 0.93 21.63
C GLY A 114 6.97 1.97 21.09
N THR A 115 6.26 2.65 22.00
CA THR A 115 5.15 3.55 21.65
C THR A 115 5.59 4.91 21.12
N ASP A 116 6.79 5.37 21.49
CA ASP A 116 7.36 6.62 21.01
C ASP A 116 8.13 6.36 19.71
N ARG A 117 7.62 6.92 18.60
CA ARG A 117 8.26 6.80 17.29
C ARG A 117 9.63 7.47 17.23
N ASN A 118 9.86 8.52 18.02
CA ASN A 118 11.14 9.22 18.04
C ASN A 118 12.23 8.40 18.74
N SER A 119 11.86 7.40 19.55
CA SER A 119 12.79 6.48 20.19
C SER A 119 12.99 5.19 19.39
N TRP A 120 12.39 5.05 18.21
CA TRP A 120 12.61 3.86 17.38
C TRP A 120 14.07 3.81 16.91
N PRO A 121 14.73 2.64 16.92
CA PRO A 121 16.15 2.55 16.57
C PRO A 121 16.45 3.00 15.14
N ILE A 122 15.51 2.75 14.23
CA ILE A 122 15.58 3.16 12.83
C ILE A 122 14.30 3.94 12.53
N SER A 123 14.44 5.11 11.91
CA SER A 123 13.28 5.92 11.50
C SER A 123 12.54 5.23 10.35
N GLY A 124 11.21 5.24 10.38
CA GLY A 124 10.44 4.62 9.31
C GLY A 124 9.01 5.07 9.17
N ALA A 125 8.39 4.62 8.09
CA ALA A 125 7.05 4.98 7.68
C ALA A 125 6.21 3.76 7.31
N ILE A 126 4.90 3.93 7.39
CA ILE A 126 3.91 2.95 6.95
C ILE A 126 3.08 3.60 5.85
N ALA A 127 3.05 2.99 4.68
CA ALA A 127 2.24 3.42 3.54
C ALA A 127 1.15 2.37 3.27
N VAL A 128 -0.11 2.80 3.36
CA VAL A 128 -1.26 1.95 3.00
C VAL A 128 -2.05 2.64 1.89
N PRO A 129 -1.61 2.54 0.63
CA PRO A 129 -2.30 3.21 -0.46
C PRO A 129 -3.69 2.58 -0.68
N VAL A 130 -4.69 3.45 -0.84
CA VAL A 130 -6.07 3.01 -1.17
C VAL A 130 -6.14 2.47 -2.59
N GLN A 131 -5.32 3.03 -3.49
CA GLN A 131 -5.19 2.59 -4.86
C GLN A 131 -3.93 1.78 -5.05
N MET A 132 -3.99 0.76 -5.91
CA MET A 132 -2.79 0.07 -6.36
C MET A 132 -1.82 1.08 -7.00
N ILE A 133 -0.53 0.83 -6.83
CA ILE A 133 0.56 1.68 -7.32
C ILE A 133 0.46 1.96 -8.81
N GLU A 134 0.03 1.00 -9.64
CA GLU A 134 -0.08 1.24 -11.08
C GLU A 134 -1.16 2.27 -11.44
N SER A 135 -2.18 2.40 -10.60
CA SER A 135 -3.22 3.42 -10.75
C SER A 135 -2.69 4.81 -10.43
N TRP A 136 -1.73 4.93 -9.51
CA TRP A 136 -1.10 6.23 -9.19
C TRP A 136 -0.37 6.82 -10.38
N PHE A 137 0.24 5.99 -11.24
CA PHE A 137 0.86 6.50 -12.47
C PHE A 137 -0.14 7.24 -13.36
N LEU A 138 -1.37 6.73 -13.50
CA LEU A 138 -2.40 7.43 -14.27
C LEU A 138 -2.79 8.76 -13.63
N LEU A 139 -2.98 8.77 -12.32
CA LEU A 139 -3.36 9.96 -11.57
C LEU A 139 -2.25 11.02 -11.55
N ILE A 140 -0.98 10.61 -11.56
CA ILE A 140 0.17 11.52 -11.58
C ILE A 140 0.40 12.08 -13.00
N CYS A 141 0.28 11.24 -14.04
CA CYS A 141 0.55 11.66 -15.41
C CYS A 141 -0.55 12.57 -15.99
N ASP A 142 -1.82 12.36 -15.64
CA ASP A 142 -2.94 13.15 -16.15
C ASP A 142 -4.08 13.24 -15.12
N SER A 143 -3.85 14.01 -14.06
CA SER A 143 -4.78 14.16 -12.93
C SER A 143 -6.15 14.74 -13.31
N LYS A 144 -6.22 15.52 -14.41
CA LYS A 144 -7.46 16.13 -14.91
C LYS A 144 -8.33 15.12 -15.64
N LYS A 145 -7.73 14.24 -16.45
CA LYS A 145 -8.46 13.20 -17.19
C LYS A 145 -9.18 12.21 -16.27
N TYR A 146 -8.64 11.97 -15.07
CA TYR A 146 -9.18 11.02 -14.09
C TYR A 146 -9.75 11.71 -12.83
N GLU A 147 -10.16 12.99 -12.94
CA GLU A 147 -10.61 13.78 -11.79
C GLU A 147 -11.91 13.26 -11.15
N ASN A 148 -12.84 12.74 -11.95
CA ASN A 148 -14.07 12.12 -11.45
C ASN A 148 -13.80 10.82 -10.69
N GLU A 149 -12.62 10.24 -10.89
CA GLU A 149 -12.26 8.95 -10.31
C GLU A 149 -11.67 9.15 -8.91
N LYS A 150 -11.56 10.38 -8.40
CA LYS A 150 -11.10 10.70 -7.03
C LYS A 150 -11.91 10.02 -5.91
N ASN A 151 -13.15 9.62 -6.18
CA ASN A 151 -14.00 8.83 -5.26
C ASN A 151 -13.80 7.32 -5.46
N LEU A 152 -12.53 6.94 -5.52
CA LEU A 152 -12.02 5.81 -6.28
C LEU A 152 -12.79 4.49 -6.09
N PRO A 153 -12.89 3.67 -7.14
CA PRO A 153 -13.66 2.44 -7.08
C PRO A 153 -13.08 1.46 -6.04
N ILE A 154 -13.98 0.80 -5.30
CA ILE A 154 -13.63 -0.11 -4.20
C ILE A 154 -12.98 -1.41 -4.73
N PHE A 155 -13.01 -1.68 -6.04
CA PHE A 155 -12.58 -2.95 -6.61
C PHE A 155 -11.43 -2.83 -7.60
N ALA A 156 -10.63 -3.89 -7.66
CA ALA A 156 -9.49 -3.95 -8.56
C ALA A 156 -9.88 -3.99 -10.05
N LYS A 157 -11.02 -4.58 -10.42
CA LYS A 157 -11.48 -4.69 -11.82
C LYS A 157 -13.00 -4.69 -11.93
N GLN A 158 -13.53 -4.09 -12.99
CA GLN A 158 -14.96 -3.99 -13.28
C GLN A 158 -15.59 -5.38 -13.44
N LYS A 159 -14.83 -6.33 -14.00
CA LYS A 159 -15.31 -7.68 -14.28
C LYS A 159 -15.32 -8.60 -13.06
N SER A 160 -14.80 -8.16 -11.91
CA SER A 160 -14.79 -8.99 -10.70
C SER A 160 -16.23 -9.25 -10.23
N GLU A 161 -16.51 -10.49 -9.82
CA GLU A 161 -17.85 -10.85 -9.32
C GLU A 161 -18.29 -10.02 -8.12
N ILE A 162 -17.32 -9.62 -7.28
CA ILE A 162 -17.59 -8.77 -6.12
C ILE A 162 -18.00 -7.36 -6.58
N ALA A 163 -17.31 -6.78 -7.57
CA ALA A 163 -17.73 -5.49 -8.14
C ALA A 163 -19.15 -5.58 -8.73
N LYS A 164 -19.43 -6.61 -9.54
CA LYS A 164 -20.77 -6.80 -10.13
C LYS A 164 -21.86 -6.86 -9.06
N ARG A 165 -21.64 -7.61 -7.98
CA ARG A 165 -22.59 -7.71 -6.85
C ARG A 165 -22.77 -6.39 -6.13
N TYR A 166 -21.69 -5.66 -5.91
CA TYR A 166 -21.71 -4.39 -5.20
C TYR A 166 -22.49 -3.30 -5.96
N TYR A 167 -22.27 -3.20 -7.28
CA TYR A 167 -22.91 -2.18 -8.11
C TYR A 167 -24.32 -2.56 -8.58
N ALA A 168 -24.78 -3.79 -8.34
CA ALA A 168 -26.10 -4.25 -8.76
C ALA A 168 -27.24 -3.33 -8.25
N PRO A 169 -28.25 -3.03 -9.08
CA PRO A 169 -28.48 -3.58 -10.43
C PRO A 169 -27.65 -2.93 -11.55
N ASN A 170 -26.89 -1.87 -11.24
CA ASN A 170 -26.07 -1.16 -12.21
C ASN A 170 -24.80 -1.95 -12.56
N LYS A 171 -24.26 -1.69 -13.75
CA LYS A 171 -22.94 -2.24 -14.13
C LYS A 171 -21.83 -1.42 -13.46
N PRO A 172 -20.78 -2.06 -12.92
CA PRO A 172 -19.59 -1.35 -12.47
C PRO A 172 -18.97 -0.56 -13.62
N SER A 173 -18.54 0.69 -13.36
CA SER A 173 -17.70 1.44 -14.27
C SER A 173 -16.31 0.79 -14.40
N LYS A 174 -15.53 1.19 -15.41
CA LYS A 174 -14.13 0.79 -15.51
C LYS A 174 -13.41 1.21 -14.23
N GLN A 175 -12.71 0.27 -13.60
CA GLN A 175 -11.88 0.57 -12.44
C GLN A 175 -10.52 1.10 -12.92
N LEU A 176 -9.73 1.71 -12.04
CA LEU A 176 -8.43 2.25 -12.45
C LEU A 176 -7.49 1.20 -13.04
N LYS A 177 -7.53 -0.06 -12.58
CA LYS A 177 -6.74 -1.13 -13.22
C LYS A 177 -7.19 -1.43 -14.64
N ASP A 178 -8.50 -1.34 -14.91
CA ASP A 178 -9.03 -1.49 -16.26
C ASP A 178 -8.48 -0.35 -17.14
N LEU A 179 -8.51 0.89 -16.65
CA LEU A 179 -7.96 2.07 -17.33
C LEU A 179 -6.45 1.94 -17.56
N CYS A 180 -5.66 1.52 -16.56
CA CYS A 180 -4.22 1.30 -16.70
C CYS A 180 -3.92 0.26 -17.77
N THR A 181 -4.73 -0.80 -17.81
CA THR A 181 -4.59 -1.85 -18.81
C THR A 181 -4.91 -1.35 -20.21
N ASP A 182 -5.92 -0.51 -20.35
CA ASP A 182 -6.32 0.08 -21.63
C ASP A 182 -5.26 1.06 -22.15
N GLU A 183 -4.75 1.96 -21.30
CA GLU A 183 -3.66 2.87 -21.65
C GLU A 183 -2.40 2.10 -22.10
N ARG A 184 -1.99 1.07 -21.35
CA ARG A 184 -0.83 0.23 -21.72
C ARG A 184 -0.97 -0.45 -23.08
N LYS A 185 -2.19 -0.74 -23.54
CA LYS A 185 -2.42 -1.31 -24.89
C LYS A 185 -2.27 -0.26 -25.98
N ASN A 186 -2.61 0.99 -25.70
CA ASN A 186 -2.48 2.09 -26.67
C ASN A 186 -1.02 2.50 -26.93
N PHE A 187 -0.09 2.14 -26.03
CA PHE A 187 1.34 2.36 -26.19
C PHE A 187 2.09 1.18 -26.86
N LYS A 188 1.38 0.13 -27.30
CA LYS A 188 1.93 -0.99 -28.06
C LYS A 188 1.52 -0.90 -29.53
#